data_AF-A0A7C2SML9-F1
#
_entry.id   AF-A0A7C2SML9-F1
#
_cell.length_a   1.000
_cell.length_b   1.000
_cell.length_c   1.000
_cell.angle_alpha   90.00
_cell.angle_beta   90.00
_cell.angle_gamma   90.00
#
_symmetry.space_group_name_H-M   'P 1'
#
loop_
_entity.id
_entity.type
_entity.pdbx_description
1 polymer ?
#
loop_
_entity_poly.entity_id
_entity_poly.type
_entity_poly.pdbx_seq_one_letter_code
_entity_poly.pdbx_strand_id
1 'polypeptide(L)'
;MILQTIDWIAIFSFMIVALLIGIWSSKKASRSSSEYFLSGRNMPWYVLGVSMVATTFSIDTPNLVSDITRQNGIAGNWVWWAFLFTGMLTVFVYAKLWRRSDVMTDIEFYEIRPDLSG
;
A
#
# COMPACT_ATOMS: atom_id res chain seq x y z
N MET A 1 -1.91 24.39 -22.28
CA MET A 1 -1.24 24.97 -21.10
C MET A 1 0.21 24.53 -21.13
N ILE A 2 1.16 25.45 -20.96
CA ILE A 2 2.60 25.16 -20.88
C ILE A 2 2.98 25.07 -19.40
N LEU A 3 3.68 23.99 -19.02
CA LEU A 3 4.22 23.80 -17.68
C LEU A 3 5.18 24.94 -17.34
N GLN A 4 4.99 25.54 -16.18
CA GLN A 4 5.86 26.58 -15.68
C GLN A 4 7.15 25.97 -15.13
N THR A 5 8.23 26.75 -15.07
CA THR A 5 9.52 26.30 -14.52
C THR A 5 9.37 25.74 -13.10
N ILE A 6 8.44 26.30 -12.29
CA ILE A 6 8.16 25.82 -10.94
C ILE A 6 7.58 24.40 -10.91
N ASP A 7 6.78 24.02 -11.91
CA ASP A 7 6.18 22.68 -12.00
C ASP A 7 7.28 21.63 -12.23
N TRP A 8 8.23 21.93 -13.12
CA TRP A 8 9.39 21.08 -13.36
C TRP A 8 10.27 20.93 -12.12
N ILE A 9 10.53 22.02 -11.40
CA ILE A 9 11.30 21.99 -10.15
C ILE A 9 10.59 21.09 -9.11
N ALA A 10 9.26 21.18 -8.98
CA ALA A 10 8.50 20.35 -8.06
C ALA A 10 8.59 18.85 -8.42
N ILE A 11 8.47 18.51 -9.72
CA ILE A 11 8.57 17.12 -10.20
C ILE A 11 9.96 16.55 -9.93
N PHE A 12 11.02 17.25 -10.37
CA PHE A 12 12.39 16.76 -10.22
C PHE A 12 12.81 16.68 -8.75
N SER A 13 12.44 17.66 -7.93
CA SER A 13 12.74 17.62 -6.49
C SER A 13 12.07 16.44 -5.79
N PHE A 14 10.78 16.18 -6.08
CA PHE A 14 10.07 15.01 -5.56
C PHE A 14 10.76 13.70 -5.97
N MET A 15 11.12 13.55 -7.25
CA MET A 15 11.82 12.35 -7.74
C MET A 15 13.17 12.14 -7.06
N ILE A 16 13.96 13.20 -6.89
CA ILE A 16 15.26 13.14 -6.21
C ILE A 16 15.08 12.71 -4.76
N VAL A 17 14.14 13.30 -4.03
CA VAL A 17 13.86 12.94 -2.64
C VAL A 17 13.43 11.48 -2.52
N ALA A 18 12.49 11.03 -3.36
CA ALA A 18 12.05 9.64 -3.40
C ALA A 18 13.22 8.66 -3.68
N LEU A 19 14.09 9.00 -4.64
CA LEU A 19 15.26 8.20 -4.98
C LEU A 19 16.27 8.14 -3.82
N LEU A 20 16.56 9.27 -3.18
CA LEU A 20 17.48 9.33 -2.03
C LEU A 20 16.98 8.47 -0.87
N ILE A 21 15.68 8.52 -0.57
CA ILE A 21 15.05 7.65 0.45
C ILE A 21 15.18 6.18 0.04
N GLY A 22 14.93 5.85 -1.23
CA GLY A 22 15.07 4.50 -1.76
C GLY A 22 16.49 3.95 -1.65
N ILE A 23 17.50 4.74 -2.02
CA ILE A 23 18.93 4.36 -1.92
C ILE A 23 19.36 4.23 -0.46
N TRP A 24 18.88 5.10 0.42
CA TRP A 24 19.19 5.00 1.84
C TRP A 24 18.57 3.75 2.47
N SER A 25 17.31 3.45 2.12
CA SER A 25 16.59 2.27 2.59
C SER A 25 17.19 0.97 2.05
N SER A 26 17.64 0.94 0.79
CA SER A 26 18.20 -0.26 0.15
C SER A 26 19.46 -0.78 0.85
N LYS A 27 20.29 0.13 1.40
CA LYS A 27 21.47 -0.24 2.21
C LYS A 27 21.10 -1.01 3.48
N LYS A 28 19.92 -0.75 4.05
CA LYS A 28 19.41 -1.47 5.23
C LYS A 28 18.74 -2.78 4.83
N ALA A 29 17.95 -2.76 3.76
CA ALA A 29 17.21 -3.92 3.26
C ALA A 29 18.12 -5.04 2.70
N SER A 30 19.33 -4.71 2.23
CA SER A 30 20.32 -5.67 1.71
C SER A 30 20.94 -6.61 2.77
N ARG A 31 20.66 -6.41 4.06
CA ARG A 31 21.28 -7.19 5.15
C ARG A 31 20.68 -8.58 5.36
N SER A 32 19.40 -8.80 5.04
CA SER A 32 18.72 -10.10 5.19
C SER A 32 17.33 -10.05 4.53
N SER A 33 16.85 -11.18 3.99
CA SER A 33 15.47 -11.32 3.50
C SER A 33 14.42 -10.96 4.56
N SER A 34 14.70 -11.24 5.84
CA SER A 34 13.83 -10.84 6.96
C SER A 34 13.82 -9.32 7.17
N GLU A 35 14.93 -8.64 6.91
CA GLU A 35 15.04 -7.18 7.00
C GLU A 35 14.35 -6.51 5.81
N TYR A 36 14.35 -7.17 4.65
CA TYR A 36 13.66 -6.74 3.44
C TYR A 36 12.12 -6.83 3.58
N PHE A 37 11.60 -7.95 4.06
CA PHE A 37 10.14 -8.18 4.13
C PHE A 37 9.50 -7.73 5.45
N LEU A 38 10.15 -7.93 6.60
CA LEU A 38 9.57 -7.59 7.91
C LEU A 38 10.15 -6.33 8.54
N SER A 39 11.19 -5.74 7.95
CA SER A 39 12.00 -4.69 8.60
C SER A 39 12.37 -5.03 10.05
N GLY A 40 12.79 -6.29 10.26
CA GLY A 40 13.16 -6.80 11.58
C GLY A 40 12.02 -6.89 12.59
N ARG A 41 10.74 -6.89 12.14
CA ARG A 41 9.52 -6.91 12.99
C ARG A 41 9.41 -5.73 13.97
N ASN A 42 10.21 -4.67 13.79
CA ASN A 42 10.29 -3.51 14.68
C ASN A 42 9.64 -2.24 14.09
N MET A 43 8.84 -2.38 13.03
CA MET A 43 8.11 -1.25 12.46
C MET A 43 6.98 -0.79 13.40
N PRO A 44 6.89 0.51 13.73
CA PRO A 44 5.77 1.02 14.49
C PRO A 44 4.45 0.83 13.72
N TRP A 45 3.38 0.48 14.45
CA TRP A 45 2.07 0.21 13.86
C TRP A 45 1.51 1.37 13.03
N TYR A 46 1.84 2.62 13.36
CA TYR A 46 1.39 3.79 12.62
C TYR A 46 2.09 3.91 11.26
N VAL A 47 3.37 3.53 11.15
CA VAL A 47 4.11 3.51 9.87
C VAL A 47 3.50 2.45 8.95
N LEU A 48 3.19 1.27 9.51
CA LEU A 48 2.51 0.20 8.77
C LEU A 48 1.12 0.64 8.30
N GLY A 49 0.33 1.27 9.19
CA GLY A 49 -0.99 1.78 8.84
C GLY A 49 -0.96 2.85 7.75
N VAL A 50 -0.05 3.82 7.85
CA VAL A 50 0.14 4.86 6.82
C VAL A 50 0.57 4.24 5.50
N SER A 51 1.45 3.24 5.51
CA SER A 51 1.85 2.53 4.30
C SER A 51 0.68 1.84 3.61
N MET A 52 -0.16 1.13 4.37
CA MET A 52 -1.36 0.46 3.82
C MET A 52 -2.34 1.45 3.19
N VAL A 53 -2.57 2.59 3.85
CA VAL A 53 -3.42 3.66 3.31
C VAL A 53 -2.79 4.27 2.07
N ALA A 54 -1.49 4.58 2.08
CA ALA A 54 -0.78 5.14 0.94
C ALA A 54 -0.82 4.22 -0.29
N THR A 55 -0.72 2.90 -0.11
CA THR A 55 -0.85 1.92 -1.21
C THR A 55 -2.25 1.92 -1.83
N THR A 56 -3.28 2.12 -1.00
CA THR A 56 -4.68 2.16 -1.47
C THR A 56 -5.00 3.50 -2.15
N PHE A 57 -4.46 4.60 -1.63
CA PHE A 57 -4.57 5.95 -2.20
C PHE A 57 -3.54 6.17 -3.32
N SER A 58 -3.58 5.32 -4.35
CA SER A 58 -2.84 5.54 -5.59
C SER A 58 -3.43 6.69 -6.41
N ILE A 59 -2.76 7.05 -7.51
CA ILE A 59 -3.19 8.08 -8.47
C ILE A 59 -4.61 7.83 -9.01
N ASP A 60 -5.05 6.56 -9.05
CA ASP A 60 -6.36 6.18 -9.56
C ASP A 60 -7.50 6.58 -8.63
N THR A 61 -7.24 6.66 -7.32
CA THR A 61 -8.28 6.95 -6.32
C THR A 61 -8.81 8.38 -6.45
N PRO A 62 -7.99 9.44 -6.51
CA PRO A 62 -8.48 10.79 -6.78
C PRO A 62 -9.22 10.92 -8.11
N ASN A 63 -8.76 10.20 -9.15
CA ASN A 63 -9.43 10.19 -10.44
C ASN A 63 -10.86 9.62 -10.31
N LEU A 64 -10.99 8.45 -9.66
CA LEU A 64 -12.28 7.84 -9.35
C LEU A 64 -13.17 8.76 -8.49
N VAL A 65 -12.63 9.36 -7.43
CA VAL A 65 -13.37 10.27 -6.54
C VAL A 65 -13.87 11.50 -7.30
N SER A 66 -13.05 12.07 -8.18
CA SER A 66 -13.43 13.20 -9.00
C SER A 66 -14.56 12.85 -9.96
N ASP A 67 -14.54 11.65 -10.55
CA ASP A 67 -15.58 11.18 -11.46
C ASP A 67 -16.90 10.88 -10.71
N ILE A 68 -16.82 10.23 -9.55
CA ILE A 68 -17.97 10.01 -8.66
C ILE A 68 -18.61 11.35 -8.27
N THR A 69 -17.79 12.32 -7.88
CA THR A 69 -18.28 13.65 -7.46
C THR A 69 -18.89 14.41 -8.64
N ARG A 70 -18.31 14.27 -9.84
CA ARG A 70 -18.82 14.89 -11.07
C ARG A 70 -20.17 14.32 -11.49
N GLN A 71 -20.39 13.02 -11.31
CA GLN A 71 -21.64 12.35 -11.73
C GLN A 71 -22.73 12.39 -10.66
N ASN A 72 -22.37 12.11 -9.40
CA ASN A 72 -23.32 11.87 -8.31
C ASN A 72 -23.28 12.96 -7.22
N GLY A 73 -22.51 14.03 -7.43
CA GLY A 73 -22.26 15.07 -6.43
C GLY A 73 -21.43 14.55 -5.24
N ILE A 74 -21.27 15.41 -4.23
CA ILE A 74 -20.49 15.09 -3.03
C ILE A 74 -21.07 13.87 -2.28
N ALA A 75 -22.39 13.66 -2.38
CA ALA A 75 -23.08 12.52 -1.79
C ALA A 75 -22.60 11.16 -2.34
N GLY A 76 -22.10 11.10 -3.57
CA GLY A 76 -21.56 9.86 -4.15
C GLY A 76 -20.36 9.29 -3.37
N ASN A 77 -19.63 10.12 -2.62
CA ASN A 77 -18.52 9.66 -1.79
C ASN A 77 -18.97 8.78 -0.61
N TRP A 78 -20.27 8.67 -0.32
CA TRP A 78 -20.75 7.73 0.69
C TRP A 78 -20.43 6.26 0.36
N VAL A 79 -20.10 5.94 -0.89
CA VAL A 79 -19.64 4.60 -1.30
C VAL A 79 -18.42 4.12 -0.52
N TRP A 80 -17.57 5.04 -0.05
CA TRP A 80 -16.38 4.69 0.74
C TRP A 80 -16.71 4.00 2.07
N TRP A 81 -17.89 4.24 2.63
CA TRP A 81 -18.34 3.57 3.84
C TRP A 81 -18.52 2.07 3.64
N ALA A 82 -18.83 1.61 2.42
CA ALA A 82 -18.93 0.17 2.12
C ALA A 82 -17.57 -0.53 2.28
N PHE A 83 -16.47 0.11 1.85
CA PHE A 83 -15.12 -0.42 2.03
C PHE A 83 -14.71 -0.52 3.50
N LEU A 84 -15.23 0.37 4.36
CA LEU A 84 -14.94 0.35 5.79
C LEU A 84 -15.52 -0.92 6.43
N PHE A 85 -16.79 -1.25 6.13
CA PHE A 85 -17.42 -2.46 6.66
C PHE A 85 -16.79 -3.75 6.14
N THR A 86 -16.51 -3.84 4.84
CA THR A 86 -15.87 -5.03 4.26
C THR A 86 -14.42 -5.19 4.74
N GLY A 87 -13.68 -4.08 4.85
CA GLY A 87 -12.32 -4.05 5.40
C GLY A 87 -12.27 -4.51 6.85
N MET A 88 -13.16 -3.99 7.71
CA MET A 88 -13.25 -4.43 9.12
C MET A 88 -13.52 -5.93 9.22
N LEU A 89 -14.51 -6.45 8.48
CA LEU A 89 -14.85 -7.87 8.51
C LEU A 89 -13.66 -8.73 8.07
N THR A 90 -12.93 -8.30 7.04
CA THR A 90 -11.75 -9.01 6.53
C THR A 90 -10.65 -9.06 7.58
N VAL A 91 -10.37 -7.95 8.26
CA VAL A 91 -9.34 -7.90 9.32
C VAL A 91 -9.73 -8.82 10.48
N PHE A 92 -10.96 -8.79 10.97
CA PHE A 92 -11.36 -9.61 12.13
C PHE A 92 -11.34 -11.11 11.84
N VAL A 93 -11.75 -11.51 10.63
CA VAL A 93 -11.82 -12.94 10.24
C VAL A 93 -10.45 -13.45 9.79
N TYR A 94 -9.81 -12.77 8.85
CA TYR A 94 -8.60 -13.28 8.18
C TYR A 94 -7.31 -12.95 8.91
N ALA A 95 -7.21 -11.84 9.69
CA ALA A 95 -5.95 -11.53 10.37
C ALA A 95 -5.55 -12.62 11.37
N LYS A 96 -6.52 -13.26 12.04
CA LYS A 96 -6.26 -14.38 12.96
C LYS A 96 -5.78 -15.63 12.21
N LEU A 97 -6.33 -15.91 11.04
CA LEU A 97 -5.94 -17.05 10.21
C LEU A 97 -4.55 -16.83 9.62
N TRP A 98 -4.27 -15.64 9.11
CA TRP A 98 -2.97 -15.24 8.58
C TRP A 98 -1.87 -15.30 9.64
N ARG A 99 -2.16 -14.84 10.87
CA ARG A 99 -1.18 -14.94 11.96
C ARG A 99 -0.89 -16.39 12.40
N ARG A 100 -1.78 -17.34 12.08
CA ARG A 100 -1.60 -18.76 12.40
C ARG A 100 -0.82 -19.53 11.34
N SER A 101 -0.78 -19.05 10.09
CA SER A 101 -0.08 -19.74 9.01
C SER A 101 1.44 -19.51 9.01
N ASP A 102 1.93 -18.51 9.76
CA ASP A 102 3.36 -18.12 9.85
C ASP A 102 4.06 -17.93 8.48
N VAL A 103 3.26 -17.69 7.44
CA VAL A 103 3.71 -17.38 6.09
C VAL A 103 4.15 -15.94 6.01
N MET A 104 5.26 -15.73 5.31
CA MET A 104 5.89 -14.45 5.09
C MET A 104 5.37 -13.77 3.83
N THR A 105 5.00 -14.57 2.84
CA THR A 105 4.46 -14.10 1.56
C THR A 105 3.12 -14.77 1.25
N ASP A 106 2.34 -14.12 0.40
CA ASP A 106 1.16 -14.71 -0.21
C ASP A 106 1.49 -15.95 -1.04
N ILE A 107 2.65 -15.98 -1.70
CA ILE A 107 3.15 -17.13 -2.45
C ILE A 107 3.38 -18.35 -1.54
N GLU A 108 4.03 -18.17 -0.38
CA GLU A 108 4.23 -19.26 0.60
C GLU A 108 2.90 -19.86 1.09
N PHE A 109 1.82 -19.07 1.14
CA PHE A 109 0.50 -19.59 1.46
C PHE A 109 -0.02 -20.58 0.40
N TYR A 110 0.30 -20.35 -0.87
CA TYR A 110 -0.05 -21.28 -1.94
C TYR A 110 0.81 -22.56 -1.89
N GLU A 111 2.07 -22.49 -1.44
CA GLU A 111 2.93 -23.67 -1.30
C GLU A 111 2.49 -24.62 -0.18
N ILE A 112 1.80 -24.11 0.86
CA ILE A 112 1.24 -24.94 1.95
C ILE A 112 0.09 -25.85 1.45
N ARG A 113 -0.49 -25.58 0.27
CA ARG A 113 -1.51 -26.43 -0.36
C ARG A 113 -0.89 -27.23 -1.51
N PRO A 114 -0.63 -28.54 -1.36
CA PRO A 114 0.11 -29.33 -2.35
C PRO A 114 -0.66 -29.72 -3.63
N ASP A 115 -1.62 -28.94 -4.13
CA ASP A 115 -2.57 -29.43 -5.16
C ASP A 115 -2.62 -28.72 -6.53
N LEU A 116 -1.70 -27.80 -6.86
CA LEU A 116 -1.72 -27.10 -8.17
C LEU A 116 -0.38 -27.07 -8.94
N SER A 117 0.42 -28.13 -8.85
CA SER A 117 1.47 -28.42 -9.83
C SER A 117 1.07 -29.61 -10.70
N GLY A 118 0.39 -29.30 -11.81
CA GLY A 118 0.12 -30.21 -12.93
C GLY A 118 0.16 -29.40 -14.22
#